data_AF-A0A1R1LHQ8-F1
#
_entry.id   AF-A0A1R1LHQ8-F1
#
_cell.length_a   1.000
_cell.length_b   1.000
_cell.length_c   1.000
_cell.angle_alpha   90.00
_cell.angle_beta   90.00
_cell.angle_gamma   90.00
#
_symmetry.space_group_name_H-M   'P 1'
#
loop_
_entity.id
_entity.type
_entity.pdbx_description
1 polymer ?
#
loop_
_entity_poly.entity_id
_entity_poly.type
_entity_poly.pdbx_seq_one_letter_code
_entity_poly.pdbx_strand_id
1 'polypeptide(L)'
;MDIRDTSEVIELLDRVAEADETWRVETFRMHRRNKAGDHQDVTVEILDRGPTFSPRYSVSADSSDGKKCSGNSGDDLTQTISLVHWYQLDR
;
A
#
# COMPACT_ATOMS: atom_id res chain seq x y z
N MET A 1 8.69 -0.21 22.65
CA MET A 1 8.45 0.13 21.25
C MET A 1 9.01 -0.99 20.39
N ASP A 2 8.15 -1.95 20.04
CA ASP A 2 8.46 -2.92 18.99
C ASP A 2 8.13 -2.25 17.65
N ILE A 3 9.12 -2.10 16.77
CA ILE A 3 8.93 -1.47 15.45
C ILE A 3 7.96 -2.26 14.55
N ARG A 4 7.60 -3.48 14.94
CA ARG A 4 6.60 -4.30 14.24
C ARG A 4 5.18 -3.81 14.49
N ASP A 5 4.90 -3.26 15.67
CA ASP A 5 3.66 -2.54 15.96
C ASP A 5 3.86 -1.05 15.69
N THR A 6 3.57 -0.65 14.46
CA THR A 6 3.76 0.74 14.00
C THR A 6 2.77 1.72 14.59
N SER A 7 1.76 1.27 15.32
CA SER A 7 0.72 2.13 15.90
C SER A 7 1.33 3.14 16.89
N GLU A 8 2.13 2.66 17.84
CA GLU A 8 2.81 3.52 18.83
C GLU A 8 3.81 4.48 18.16
N VAL A 9 4.41 4.06 17.04
CA VAL A 9 5.38 4.85 16.28
C VAL A 9 4.70 6.01 15.56
N ILE A 10 3.60 5.74 14.87
CA ILE A 10 2.79 6.73 14.15
C ILE A 10 2.27 7.77 15.15
N GLU A 11 1.65 7.34 16.25
CA GLU A 11 1.13 8.24 17.28
C GLU A 11 2.22 9.11 17.93
N LEU A 12 3.41 8.53 18.15
CA LEU A 12 4.55 9.28 18.68
C LEU A 12 5.04 10.32 17.68
N LEU A 13 5.15 9.96 16.39
CA LEU A 13 5.58 10.87 15.33
C LEU A 13 4.60 12.03 15.16
N ASP A 14 3.30 11.76 15.07
CA ASP A 14 2.27 12.79 14.95
C ASP A 14 2.35 13.79 16.11
N ARG A 15 2.48 13.29 17.34
CA ARG A 15 2.56 14.14 18.53
C ARG A 15 3.86 14.95 18.63
N VAL A 16 5.02 14.35 18.33
CA VAL A 16 6.33 15.00 18.53
C VAL A 16 6.67 15.93 17.39
N ALA A 17 6.29 15.58 16.17
CA ALA A 17 6.54 16.38 14.97
C ALA A 17 5.42 17.39 14.65
N GLU A 18 4.34 17.40 15.43
CA GLU A 18 3.11 18.16 15.13
C GLU A 18 2.60 17.87 13.71
N ALA A 19 2.70 16.61 13.28
CA ALA A 19 2.29 16.21 11.93
C ALA A 19 0.77 16.09 11.83
N ASP A 20 0.21 16.53 10.71
CA ASP A 20 -1.22 16.35 10.40
C ASP A 20 -1.57 14.88 10.11
N GLU A 21 -0.61 14.14 9.54
CA GLU A 21 -0.79 12.75 9.16
C GLU A 21 0.55 12.02 8.96
N THR A 22 0.71 10.85 9.60
CA THR A 22 1.84 9.95 9.41
C THR A 22 1.38 8.62 8.82
N TRP A 23 2.14 8.10 7.86
CA TRP A 23 1.94 6.77 7.28
C TRP A 23 3.18 5.89 7.45
N ARG A 24 2.98 4.62 7.79
CA ARG A 24 3.96 3.59 7.48
C ARG A 24 3.82 3.25 6.00
N VAL A 25 4.91 3.40 5.26
CA VAL A 25 4.98 3.04 3.83
C VAL A 25 5.78 1.77 3.68
N GLU A 26 5.19 0.75 3.07
CA GLU A 26 5.89 -0.47 2.67
C GLU A 26 5.90 -0.61 1.16
N THR A 27 7.08 -0.92 0.61
CA THR A 27 7.26 -1.14 -0.82
C THR A 27 7.68 -2.57 -1.08
N PHE A 28 6.93 -3.26 -1.93
CA PHE A 28 7.24 -4.60 -2.41
C PHE A 28 7.56 -4.53 -3.89
N ARG A 29 8.56 -5.30 -4.33
CA ARG A 29 8.82 -5.54 -5.75
C ARG A 29 8.47 -6.97 -6.07
N MET A 30 7.74 -7.17 -7.14
CA MET A 30 7.37 -8.49 -7.62
C MET A 30 7.50 -8.58 -9.13
N HIS A 31 7.62 -9.82 -9.57
CA HIS A 31 7.53 -10.19 -10.96
C HIS A 31 6.24 -10.97 -11.18
N ARG A 32 5.41 -10.54 -12.13
CA ARG A 32 4.19 -11.25 -12.50
C ARG A 32 4.10 -11.47 -14.00
N ARG A 33 3.18 -12.35 -14.40
CA ARG A 33 2.80 -12.49 -15.81
C ARG A 33 1.59 -11.60 -16.09
N ASN A 34 1.65 -10.80 -17.15
CA ASN A 34 0.47 -10.07 -17.64
C ASN A 34 -0.50 -11.03 -18.35
N LYS A 35 -1.66 -10.53 -18.80
CA LYS A 35 -2.64 -11.34 -19.55
C LYS A 35 -2.12 -11.94 -20.86
N ALA A 36 -1.09 -11.35 -21.48
CA ALA A 36 -0.44 -11.87 -22.68
C ALA A 36 0.61 -12.96 -22.38
N GLY A 37 0.94 -13.19 -21.10
CA GLY A 37 1.99 -14.11 -20.69
C GLY A 37 3.39 -13.48 -20.66
N ASP A 38 3.50 -12.18 -20.93
CA ASP A 38 4.77 -11.46 -20.82
C ASP A 38 5.11 -11.20 -19.35
N HIS A 39 6.41 -11.05 -19.10
CA HIS A 39 6.92 -10.70 -17.79
C HIS A 39 6.67 -9.22 -17.51
N GLN A 40 6.16 -8.93 -16.31
CA GLN A 40 5.87 -7.59 -15.85
C GLN A 40 6.49 -7.39 -14.47
N ASP A 41 7.39 -6.41 -14.36
CA ASP A 41 7.95 -5.96 -13.09
C ASP A 41 6.98 -4.97 -12.46
N VAL A 42 6.61 -5.20 -11.20
CA VAL A 42 5.61 -4.40 -10.49
C VAL A 42 6.16 -3.98 -9.13
N THR A 43 6.05 -2.70 -8.84
CA THR A 43 6.25 -2.12 -7.51
C THR A 43 4.88 -1.95 -6.87
N VAL A 44 4.71 -2.42 -5.64
CA VAL A 44 3.50 -2.28 -4.84
C VAL A 44 3.81 -1.41 -3.65
N GLU A 45 2.96 -0.43 -3.38
CA GLU A 45 3.03 0.43 -2.20
C GLU A 45 1.83 0.17 -1.30
N ILE A 46 2.09 -0.05 -0.01
CA ILE A 46 1.08 -0.14 1.04
C ILE A 46 1.28 1.05 1.97
N LEU A 47 0.23 1.85 2.11
CA LEU A 47 0.15 2.92 3.11
C LEU A 47 -0.68 2.42 4.29
N ASP A 48 -0.12 2.47 5.49
CA ASP A 48 -0.79 2.16 6.76
C ASP A 48 -0.83 3.42 7.64
N ARG A 49 -2.04 3.93 7.88
CA ARG A 49 -2.31 5.13 8.70
C ARG A 49 -2.34 4.85 10.21
N GLY A 50 -2.18 3.59 10.62
CA GLY A 50 -2.33 3.16 12.01
C GLY A 50 -3.79 2.84 12.40
N PRO A 51 -4.00 2.26 13.58
CA PRO A 51 -5.27 1.67 14.00
C PRO A 51 -6.37 2.68 14.34
N THR A 52 -6.02 3.96 14.50
CA THR A 52 -6.94 5.04 14.89
C THR A 52 -7.63 5.71 13.69
N PHE A 53 -7.18 5.42 12.46
CA PHE A 53 -7.73 5.97 11.24
C PHE A 53 -8.54 4.94 10.45
N SER A 54 -9.66 5.38 9.89
CA SER A 54 -10.46 4.59 8.93
C SER A 54 -10.77 5.43 7.68
N PRO A 55 -10.54 4.90 6.46
CA PRO A 55 -9.91 3.60 6.19
C PRO A 55 -8.40 3.62 6.54
N ARG A 56 -7.91 2.55 7.18
CA ARG A 56 -6.51 2.42 7.63
C ARG A 56 -5.51 2.21 6.50
N TYR A 57 -5.83 1.31 5.56
CA TYR A 57 -4.90 0.86 4.53
C TYR A 57 -5.26 1.41 3.15
N SER A 58 -4.24 1.75 2.39
CA SER A 58 -4.34 2.01 0.95
C SER A 58 -3.26 1.21 0.22
N VAL A 59 -3.60 0.66 -0.95
CA VAL A 59 -2.67 -0.12 -1.76
C VAL A 59 -2.70 0.38 -3.19
N SER A 60 -1.51 0.64 -3.72
CA SER A 60 -1.31 0.99 -5.13
C SER A 60 -0.16 0.18 -5.72
N ALA A 61 -0.11 0.09 -7.04
CA ALA A 61 0.99 -0.53 -7.74
C ALA A 61 1.26 0.13 -9.08
N ASP A 62 2.54 0.16 -9.46
CA ASP A 62 3.03 0.59 -10.75
C ASP A 62 3.87 -0.51 -11.41
N SER A 63 3.84 -0.58 -12.73
CA SER A 63 4.72 -1.44 -13.50
C SER A 63 5.84 -0.63 -14.16
N SER A 64 6.94 -1.32 -14.52
CA SER A 64 8.12 -0.68 -15.13
C SER A 64 7.84 -0.02 -16.49
N ASP A 65 6.76 -0.43 -17.17
CA ASP A 65 6.25 0.18 -18.41
C ASP A 65 5.31 1.38 -18.17
N GLY A 66 5.15 1.81 -16.91
CA GLY A 66 4.45 3.04 -16.51
C GLY A 66 2.95 2.88 -16.25
N LYS A 67 2.39 1.65 -16.30
CA LYS A 67 0.99 1.43 -15.94
C LYS A 67 0.82 1.47 -14.42
N LYS A 68 -0.39 1.85 -13.98
CA LYS A 68 -0.71 2.01 -12.57
C LYS A 68 -2.06 1.38 -12.23
N CYS A 69 -2.19 0.92 -11.00
CA CYS A 69 -3.46 0.50 -10.45
C CYS A 69 -3.55 0.80 -8.95
N SER A 70 -4.77 0.93 -8.47
CA SER A 70 -5.09 0.99 -7.04
C SER A 70 -6.44 0.32 -6.80
N GLY A 71 -6.83 0.18 -5.53
CA GLY A 71 -8.14 -0.29 -5.13
C GLY A 71 -8.82 0.67 -4.15
N ASN A 72 -9.93 0.22 -3.59
CA ASN A 72 -10.55 0.91 -2.45
C ASN A 72 -9.67 0.74 -1.22
N SER A 73 -9.50 1.81 -0.45
CA SER A 73 -8.94 1.76 0.89
C SER A 73 -9.84 0.97 1.84
N GLY A 74 -9.28 0.39 2.90
CA GLY A 74 -10.04 -0.39 3.88
C GLY A 74 -9.31 -0.59 5.20
N ASP A 75 -10.03 -1.12 6.19
CA ASP A 75 -9.47 -1.37 7.53
C ASP A 75 -8.83 -2.76 7.67
N ASP A 76 -9.13 -3.67 6.74
CA ASP A 76 -8.49 -4.98 6.63
C ASP A 76 -7.50 -4.99 5.46
N LEU A 77 -6.23 -5.25 5.76
CA LEU A 77 -5.16 -5.23 4.76
C LEU A 77 -5.37 -6.31 3.69
N THR A 78 -5.80 -7.51 4.08
CA THR A 78 -5.99 -8.64 3.17
C THR A 78 -7.07 -8.34 2.13
N GLN A 79 -8.20 -7.80 2.58
CA GLN A 79 -9.29 -7.37 1.74
C GLN A 79 -8.86 -6.21 0.84
N THR A 80 -8.14 -5.22 1.38
CA THR A 80 -7.67 -4.05 0.62
C THR A 80 -6.76 -4.48 -0.54
N ILE A 81 -5.80 -5.38 -0.30
CA ILE A 81 -4.94 -5.96 -1.35
C ILE A 81 -5.77 -6.72 -2.39
N SER A 82 -6.75 -7.50 -1.94
CA SER A 82 -7.59 -8.33 -2.82
C SER A 82 -8.49 -7.51 -3.75
N LEU A 83 -8.79 -6.26 -3.37
CA LEU A 83 -9.65 -5.35 -4.13
C LEU A 83 -8.87 -4.42 -5.09
N VAL A 84 -7.53 -4.49 -5.11
CA VAL A 84 -6.72 -3.73 -6.07
C VAL A 84 -7.10 -4.12 -7.50
N HIS A 85 -7.28 -3.12 -8.36
CA HIS A 85 -7.67 -3.31 -9.74
C HIS A 85 -6.51 -3.78 -10.63
N TRP A 86 -5.92 -4.93 -10.31
CA TRP A 86 -4.75 -5.53 -10.97
C TRP A 86 -4.87 -5.66 -12.50
N TYR A 87 -6.10 -5.77 -13.00
CA TYR A 87 -6.37 -5.81 -14.44
C TYR A 87 -6.00 -4.51 -15.16
N GLN A 88 -5.86 -3.38 -14.45
CA GLN A 88 -5.44 -2.10 -15.03
C GLN A 88 -3.98 -2.14 -15.49
N LEU A 89 -3.13 -2.96 -14.87
CA LEU A 89 -1.75 -3.19 -15.32
C LEU A 89 -1.68 -4.04 -16.60
N ASP A 90 -2.79 -4.68 -16.99
CA ASP A 90 -2.86 -5.48 -18.22
C ASP A 90 -3.51 -4.72 -19.39
N ARG A 91 -3.93 -3.48 -19.17
CA ARG A 91 -4.54 -2.63 -20.20
C ARG A 91 -3.53 -2.10 -21.20
#